data_AF-A0A7V3P043-F1
#
_entry.id   AF-A0A7V3P043-F1
#
_cell.length_a   1.000
_cell.length_b   1.000
_cell.length_c   1.000
_cell.angle_alpha   90.00
_cell.angle_beta   90.00
_cell.angle_gamma   90.00
#
_symmetry.space_group_name_H-M   'P 1'
#
loop_
_entity.id
_entity.type
_entity.pdbx_description
1 polymer ?
#
loop_
_entity_poly.entity_id
_entity_poly.type
_entity_poly.pdbx_seq_one_letter_code
_entity_poly.pdbx_strand_id
1 'polypeptide(L)'
;QIRGIPGLLQRVIKATRALVDYKREHRLHKPEIHIHYTVTRHNVHLICDMVRLCDELGVDVVSFQYVTCSPQSAVDASVMDGKCVASDRYTVNDIDSLLLDEDGVKVFRSQFAALPETKNVVPVVNPISNLSDKSLLTGEFPVKRCMPVNYAIVIQPDGQATVCSQITGYSLGNVRESSIEQIWRGEARRQLRERLSRRMFPVCRNCCAFSSSLTMGQMFRIALGRRL
;
A
#
# COMPACT_ATOMS: atom_id res chain seq x y z
N GLN A 1 -14.87 16.15 2.17
CA GLN A 1 -13.88 15.73 3.19
C GLN A 1 -13.87 14.20 3.29
N ILE A 2 -12.76 13.52 2.98
CA ILE A 2 -12.74 12.05 2.79
C ILE A 2 -12.59 11.26 4.09
N ARG A 3 -11.82 11.78 5.04
CA ARG A 3 -11.50 11.08 6.30
C ARG A 3 -12.58 11.18 7.38
N GLY A 4 -13.70 11.86 7.10
CA GLY A 4 -14.84 11.98 8.04
C GLY A 4 -14.60 12.75 9.33
N ILE A 5 -13.43 13.36 9.53
CA ILE A 5 -13.07 14.09 10.77
C ILE A 5 -12.89 15.58 10.46
N PRO A 6 -13.82 16.46 10.86
CA PRO A 6 -13.72 17.92 10.68
C PRO A 6 -12.36 18.48 11.12
N GLY A 7 -11.77 19.37 10.32
CA GLY A 7 -10.48 20.00 10.64
C GLY A 7 -9.24 19.09 10.60
N LEU A 8 -9.37 17.79 10.26
CA LEU A 8 -8.24 16.85 10.27
C LEU A 8 -7.08 17.30 9.38
N LEU A 9 -7.36 17.78 8.16
CA LEU A 9 -6.32 18.19 7.23
C LEU A 9 -5.50 19.36 7.80
N GLN A 10 -6.18 20.36 8.38
CA GLN A 10 -5.55 21.52 9.01
C GLN A 10 -4.67 21.09 10.19
N ARG A 11 -5.15 20.13 10.99
CA ARG A 11 -4.37 19.56 12.10
C ARG A 11 -3.13 18.83 11.61
N VAL A 12 -3.25 18.02 10.56
CA VAL A 12 -2.10 17.32 9.93
C VAL A 12 -1.10 18.33 9.38
N ILE A 13 -1.55 19.33 8.61
CA ILE A 13 -0.71 20.40 8.07
C ILE A 13 0.04 21.13 9.19
N LYS A 14 -0.65 21.50 10.27
CA LYS A 14 -0.03 22.16 11.43
C LYS A 14 1.05 21.30 12.07
N ALA A 15 0.78 20.00 12.27
CA ALA A 15 1.74 19.07 12.84
C ALA A 15 2.96 18.86 11.92
N THR A 16 2.72 18.72 10.61
CA THR A 16 3.80 18.60 9.61
C THR A 16 4.69 19.83 9.59
N ARG A 17 4.13 21.05 9.60
CA ARG A 17 4.92 22.29 9.66
C ARG A 17 5.79 22.34 10.91
N ALA A 18 5.24 22.00 12.07
CA ALA A 18 6.02 21.98 13.31
C ALA A 18 7.23 21.04 13.22
N LEU A 19 7.10 19.88 12.56
CA LEU A 19 8.22 18.95 12.35
C LEU A 19 9.26 19.51 11.36
N VAL A 20 8.81 20.13 10.27
CA VAL A 20 9.69 20.74 9.26
C VAL A 20 10.45 21.93 9.84
N ASP A 21 9.76 22.81 10.57
CA ASP A 21 10.35 23.98 11.22
C ASP A 21 11.41 23.55 12.25
N TYR A 22 11.11 22.53 13.06
CA TYR A 22 12.07 21.95 14.00
C TYR A 22 13.30 21.40 13.29
N LYS A 23 13.14 20.64 12.18
CA LYS A 23 14.28 20.17 11.39
C LYS A 23 15.12 21.34 10.87
N ARG A 24 14.48 22.40 10.38
CA ARG A 24 15.16 23.58 9.83
C ARG A 24 15.93 24.35 10.90
N GLU A 25 15.31 24.63 12.04
CA GLU A 25 15.92 25.33 13.17
C GLU A 25 17.17 24.62 13.68
N HIS A 26 17.11 23.29 13.78
CA HIS A 26 18.20 22.47 14.27
C HIS A 26 19.14 21.94 13.16
N ARG A 27 18.97 22.40 11.90
CA ARG A 27 19.77 21.96 10.73
C ARG A 27 19.84 20.44 10.58
N LEU A 28 18.72 19.76 10.83
CA LEU A 28 18.62 18.30 10.78
C LEU A 28 18.20 17.83 9.40
N HIS A 29 18.94 16.85 8.87
CA HIS A 29 18.57 16.14 7.64
C HIS A 29 17.69 14.92 7.90
N LYS A 30 17.53 14.51 9.17
CA LYS A 30 16.73 13.35 9.58
C LYS A 30 15.85 13.70 10.80
N PRO A 31 14.72 13.01 11.00
CA PRO A 31 14.14 11.99 10.10
C PRO A 31 13.64 12.58 8.79
N GLU A 32 13.49 11.75 7.76
CA GLU A 32 12.72 12.16 6.57
C GLU A 32 11.24 12.18 6.92
N ILE A 33 10.52 13.18 6.39
CA ILE A 33 9.10 13.36 6.55
C ILE A 33 8.45 12.92 5.24
N HIS A 34 7.69 11.82 5.32
CA HIS A 34 7.01 11.21 4.18
C HIS A 34 5.51 11.43 4.31
N ILE A 35 4.87 11.84 3.22
CA ILE A 35 3.41 11.85 3.09
C ILE A 35 3.00 10.67 2.20
N HIS A 36 2.18 9.77 2.76
CA HIS A 36 1.58 8.66 2.03
C HIS A 36 0.16 9.02 1.58
N TYR A 37 -0.06 9.03 0.27
CA TYR A 37 -1.32 9.39 -0.34
C TYR A 37 -2.02 8.16 -0.93
N THR A 38 -3.16 7.80 -0.35
CA THR A 38 -4.02 6.73 -0.89
C THR A 38 -4.92 7.30 -1.98
N VAL A 39 -4.71 6.85 -3.22
CA VAL A 39 -5.50 7.26 -4.39
C VAL A 39 -6.81 6.48 -4.44
N THR A 40 -7.91 7.20 -4.59
CA THR A 40 -9.30 6.72 -4.69
C THR A 40 -10.05 7.56 -5.73
N ARG A 41 -11.25 7.13 -6.12
CA ARG A 41 -12.17 7.92 -6.95
C ARG A 41 -12.38 9.34 -6.42
N HIS A 42 -12.47 9.51 -5.10
CA HIS A 42 -12.77 10.79 -4.48
C HIS A 42 -11.65 11.82 -4.50
N ASN A 43 -10.41 11.41 -4.79
CA ASN A 43 -9.25 12.30 -4.65
C ASN A 43 -8.23 12.20 -5.80
N VAL A 44 -8.52 11.40 -6.82
CA VAL A 44 -7.65 11.24 -7.98
C VAL A 44 -7.35 12.58 -8.67
N HIS A 45 -8.29 13.51 -8.67
CA HIS A 45 -8.16 14.84 -9.26
C HIS A 45 -7.26 15.80 -8.46
N LEU A 46 -6.86 15.43 -7.24
CA LEU A 46 -6.06 16.27 -6.33
C LEU A 46 -4.58 15.84 -6.26
N ILE A 47 -4.12 14.95 -7.13
CA ILE A 47 -2.76 14.41 -7.08
C ILE A 47 -1.73 15.53 -7.27
N CYS A 48 -1.88 16.38 -8.30
CA CYS A 48 -0.98 17.51 -8.51
C CYS A 48 -1.02 18.51 -7.35
N ASP A 49 -2.22 18.80 -6.81
CA ASP A 49 -2.39 19.70 -5.66
C ASP A 49 -1.72 19.15 -4.40
N MET A 50 -1.78 17.85 -4.18
CA MET A 50 -1.07 17.21 -3.07
C MET A 50 0.44 17.33 -3.23
N VAL A 51 0.99 17.19 -4.44
CA VAL A 51 2.42 17.38 -4.68
C VAL A 51 2.83 18.84 -4.39
N ARG A 52 2.06 19.82 -4.88
CA ARG A 52 2.31 21.25 -4.58
C ARG A 52 2.27 21.52 -3.08
N LEU A 53 1.25 21.01 -2.38
CA LEU A 53 1.13 21.14 -0.93
C LEU A 53 2.36 20.54 -0.22
N CYS A 54 2.82 19.35 -0.64
CA CYS A 54 3.99 18.73 -0.04
C CYS A 54 5.27 19.56 -0.29
N ASP A 55 5.45 20.10 -1.49
CA ASP A 55 6.58 20.97 -1.83
C ASP A 55 6.59 22.26 -1.01
N GLU A 56 5.41 22.89 -0.85
CA GLU A 56 5.20 24.08 -0.02
C GLU A 56 5.46 23.82 1.46
N LEU A 57 5.03 22.65 1.96
CA LEU A 57 5.28 22.25 3.34
C LEU A 57 6.75 21.92 3.60
N GLY A 58 7.54 21.63 2.57
CA GLY A 58 8.93 21.23 2.71
C GLY A 58 9.09 19.83 3.28
N VAL A 59 8.16 18.91 2.97
CA VAL A 59 8.35 17.48 3.28
C VAL A 59 9.28 16.82 2.27
N ASP A 60 9.98 15.77 2.67
CA ASP A 60 11.04 15.18 1.85
C ASP A 60 10.47 14.30 0.72
N VAL A 61 9.38 13.57 0.98
CA VAL A 61 8.81 12.60 0.02
C VAL A 61 7.28 12.61 0.06
N VAL A 62 6.67 12.52 -1.12
CA VAL A 62 5.25 12.15 -1.27
C VAL A 62 5.16 10.87 -2.08
N SER A 63 4.50 9.86 -1.53
CA SER A 63 4.32 8.57 -2.20
C SER A 63 2.85 8.24 -2.38
N PHE A 64 2.55 7.57 -3.49
CA PHE A 64 1.19 7.28 -3.90
C PHE A 64 0.93 5.77 -3.87
N GLN A 65 -0.18 5.37 -3.29
CA GLN A 65 -0.64 4.00 -3.28
C GLN A 65 -2.09 3.94 -3.73
N TYR A 66 -2.41 3.02 -4.64
CA TYR A 66 -3.80 2.82 -5.02
C TYR A 66 -4.55 2.13 -3.88
N VAL A 67 -5.82 2.49 -3.69
CA VAL A 67 -6.65 1.91 -2.64
C VAL A 67 -6.66 0.38 -2.73
N THR A 68 -6.52 -0.27 -1.58
CA THR A 68 -6.64 -1.72 -1.46
C THR A 68 -8.05 -2.06 -1.00
N CYS A 69 -8.83 -2.68 -1.87
CA CYS A 69 -10.15 -3.20 -1.59
C CYS A 69 -10.17 -4.69 -1.90
N SER A 70 -10.65 -5.51 -0.97
CA SER A 70 -10.77 -6.96 -1.15
C SER A 70 -12.25 -7.34 -1.18
N PRO A 71 -12.77 -7.93 -2.27
CA PRO A 71 -14.12 -8.48 -2.28
C PRO A 71 -14.31 -9.51 -1.16
N GLN A 72 -15.49 -9.51 -0.53
CA GLN A 72 -15.82 -10.49 0.51
C GLN A 72 -15.65 -11.93 0.00
N SER A 73 -16.05 -12.19 -1.25
CA SER A 73 -15.85 -13.49 -1.91
C SER A 73 -14.37 -13.91 -2.00
N ALA A 74 -13.44 -12.95 -2.16
CA ALA A 74 -12.01 -13.23 -2.16
C ALA A 74 -11.48 -13.51 -0.75
N VAL A 75 -12.02 -12.85 0.27
CA VAL A 75 -11.72 -13.13 1.69
C VAL A 75 -12.19 -14.54 2.04
N ASP A 76 -13.45 -14.87 1.77
CA ASP A 76 -14.05 -16.16 2.10
C ASP A 76 -13.35 -17.32 1.37
N ALA A 77 -12.95 -17.12 0.12
CA ALA A 77 -12.22 -18.13 -0.66
C ALA A 77 -10.73 -18.26 -0.29
N SER A 78 -10.20 -17.38 0.56
CA SER A 78 -8.81 -17.45 1.03
C SER A 78 -8.71 -18.37 2.23
N VAL A 79 -8.69 -19.67 1.95
CA VAL A 79 -8.70 -20.74 2.96
C VAL A 79 -7.38 -21.53 2.96
N MET A 80 -6.92 -21.86 4.16
CA MET A 80 -5.84 -22.81 4.44
C MET A 80 -6.26 -23.69 5.62
N ASP A 81 -6.04 -25.00 5.52
CA ASP A 81 -6.39 -25.97 6.57
C ASP A 81 -7.85 -25.87 7.07
N GLY A 82 -8.77 -25.63 6.14
CA GLY A 82 -10.21 -25.50 6.41
C GLY A 82 -10.62 -24.20 7.11
N LYS A 83 -9.70 -23.24 7.30
CA LYS A 83 -9.98 -21.94 7.95
C LYS A 83 -9.70 -20.78 7.01
N CYS A 84 -10.53 -19.74 7.10
CA CYS A 84 -10.25 -18.48 6.43
C CYS A 84 -8.99 -17.86 7.02
N VAL A 85 -8.02 -17.54 6.15
CA VAL A 85 -6.76 -16.90 6.55
C VAL A 85 -6.73 -15.41 6.24
N ALA A 86 -7.66 -14.93 5.41
CA ALA A 86 -7.71 -13.53 5.00
C ALA A 86 -8.31 -12.64 6.09
N SER A 87 -7.86 -11.40 6.13
CA SER A 87 -8.48 -10.34 6.92
C SER A 87 -9.63 -9.72 6.15
N ASP A 88 -10.73 -9.44 6.84
CA ASP A 88 -11.84 -8.62 6.37
C ASP A 88 -11.58 -7.11 6.49
N ARG A 89 -10.45 -6.67 7.06
CA ARG A 89 -10.12 -5.25 7.26
C ARG A 89 -10.13 -4.41 5.97
N TYR A 90 -9.96 -5.06 4.82
CA TYR A 90 -9.95 -4.41 3.51
C TYR A 90 -11.24 -4.65 2.71
N THR A 91 -12.24 -5.29 3.31
CA THR A 91 -13.58 -5.38 2.70
C THR A 91 -14.26 -4.03 2.91
N VAL A 92 -14.94 -3.57 1.87
CA VAL A 92 -15.71 -2.33 1.90
C VAL A 92 -17.10 -2.63 1.34
N ASN A 93 -18.12 -2.00 1.92
CA ASN A 93 -19.52 -2.24 1.56
C ASN A 93 -19.81 -1.90 0.09
N ASP A 94 -19.18 -0.86 -0.42
CA ASP A 94 -19.25 -0.43 -1.81
C ASP A 94 -17.82 -0.22 -2.34
N ILE A 95 -17.26 -1.28 -2.95
CA ILE A 95 -15.91 -1.23 -3.54
C ILE A 95 -15.86 -0.21 -4.68
N ASP A 96 -16.94 -0.13 -5.45
CA ASP A 96 -17.03 0.77 -6.60
C ASP A 96 -17.01 2.23 -6.16
N SER A 97 -17.46 2.57 -4.96
CA SER A 97 -17.32 3.93 -4.43
C SER A 97 -15.86 4.42 -4.35
N LEU A 98 -14.90 3.51 -4.17
CA LEU A 98 -13.49 3.84 -3.98
C LEU A 98 -12.61 3.62 -5.21
N LEU A 99 -12.91 2.59 -6.02
CA LEU A 99 -12.17 2.31 -7.25
C LEU A 99 -12.47 3.35 -8.33
N LEU A 100 -11.50 3.64 -9.19
CA LEU A 100 -11.70 4.52 -10.33
C LEU A 100 -12.70 3.89 -11.30
N ASP A 101 -13.57 4.72 -11.87
CA ASP A 101 -14.31 4.43 -13.09
C ASP A 101 -13.47 4.84 -14.32
N GLU A 102 -14.04 4.71 -15.52
CA GLU A 102 -13.34 5.03 -16.77
C GLU A 102 -12.86 6.48 -16.83
N ASP A 103 -13.66 7.42 -16.32
CA ASP A 103 -13.29 8.84 -16.27
C ASP A 103 -12.23 9.11 -15.20
N GLY A 104 -12.34 8.48 -14.04
CA GLY A 104 -11.32 8.48 -12.99
C GLY A 104 -9.98 7.97 -13.50
N VAL A 105 -9.96 6.94 -14.36
CA VAL A 105 -8.72 6.47 -15.01
C VAL A 105 -8.14 7.54 -15.93
N LYS A 106 -8.94 8.25 -16.73
CA LYS A 106 -8.45 9.35 -17.58
C LYS A 106 -7.84 10.48 -16.72
N VAL A 107 -8.53 10.86 -15.65
CA VAL A 107 -8.04 11.86 -14.68
C VAL A 107 -6.75 11.41 -14.02
N PHE A 108 -6.66 10.14 -13.58
CA PHE A 108 -5.46 9.56 -13.01
C PHE A 108 -4.26 9.70 -13.95
N ARG A 109 -4.41 9.32 -15.22
CA ARG A 109 -3.35 9.43 -16.21
C ARG A 109 -2.94 10.89 -16.44
N SER A 110 -3.92 11.78 -16.57
CA SER A 110 -3.69 13.20 -16.77
C SER A 110 -2.89 13.81 -15.60
N GLN A 111 -3.27 13.50 -14.36
CA GLN A 111 -2.62 14.03 -13.17
C GLN A 111 -1.17 13.55 -13.04
N PHE A 112 -0.89 12.26 -13.26
CA PHE A 112 0.49 11.75 -13.21
C PHE A 112 1.35 12.27 -14.38
N ALA A 113 0.76 12.54 -15.55
CA ALA A 113 1.47 13.14 -16.67
C ALA A 113 1.76 14.64 -16.47
N ALA A 114 0.94 15.32 -15.66
CA ALA A 114 1.00 16.76 -15.41
C ALA A 114 1.54 17.10 -14.00
N LEU A 115 2.38 16.23 -13.43
CA LEU A 115 2.98 16.50 -12.12
C LEU A 115 3.84 17.76 -12.18
N PRO A 116 3.73 18.65 -11.17
CA PRO A 116 4.52 19.86 -11.14
C PRO A 116 6.00 19.54 -10.89
N GLU A 117 6.88 20.42 -11.39
CA GLU A 117 8.26 20.46 -10.91
C GLU A 117 8.28 20.83 -9.42
N THR A 118 9.20 20.23 -8.68
CA THR A 118 9.29 20.33 -7.23
C THR A 118 10.72 20.66 -6.82
N LYS A 119 10.88 21.37 -5.69
CA LYS A 119 12.19 21.78 -5.17
C LYS A 119 12.58 21.03 -3.90
N ASN A 120 11.60 20.74 -3.06
CA ASN A 120 11.80 20.22 -1.71
C ASN A 120 11.31 18.78 -1.56
N VAL A 121 10.33 18.37 -2.36
CA VAL A 121 9.69 17.05 -2.25
C VAL A 121 10.04 16.15 -3.43
N VAL A 122 10.27 14.86 -3.18
CA VAL A 122 10.37 13.84 -4.22
C VAL A 122 9.03 13.11 -4.37
N PRO A 123 8.33 13.23 -5.51
CA PRO A 123 7.15 12.43 -5.80
C PRO A 123 7.52 11.02 -6.25
N VAL A 124 7.17 10.01 -5.45
CA VAL A 124 7.34 8.58 -5.77
C VAL A 124 6.12 8.08 -6.52
N VAL A 125 6.22 8.05 -7.85
CA VAL A 125 5.11 7.74 -8.77
C VAL A 125 5.10 6.30 -9.27
N ASN A 126 6.24 5.61 -9.19
CA ASN A 126 6.34 4.22 -9.63
C ASN A 126 6.17 3.28 -8.43
N PRO A 127 5.48 2.13 -8.58
CA PRO A 127 4.91 1.60 -9.82
C PRO A 127 3.44 2.01 -10.09
N ILE A 128 2.84 2.86 -9.25
CA ILE A 128 1.41 3.15 -9.32
C ILE A 128 1.00 3.79 -10.66
N SER A 129 1.81 4.71 -11.19
CA SER A 129 1.58 5.36 -12.49
C SER A 129 1.60 4.37 -13.67
N ASN A 130 2.24 3.20 -13.51
CA ASN A 130 2.33 2.13 -14.51
C ASN A 130 1.27 1.04 -14.35
N LEU A 131 0.40 1.09 -13.35
CA LEU A 131 -0.71 0.13 -13.25
C LEU A 131 -1.52 0.11 -14.54
N SER A 132 -2.07 -1.05 -14.92
CA SER A 132 -2.98 -1.16 -16.08
C SER A 132 -4.31 -0.46 -15.79
N ASP A 133 -5.04 -0.06 -16.83
CA ASP A 133 -6.39 0.50 -16.65
C ASP A 133 -7.31 -0.53 -15.99
N LYS A 134 -7.17 -1.82 -16.36
CA LYS A 134 -7.87 -2.92 -15.69
C LYS A 134 -7.59 -2.94 -14.18
N SER A 135 -6.34 -2.82 -13.76
CA SER A 135 -5.98 -2.82 -12.33
C SER A 135 -6.59 -1.64 -11.57
N LEU A 136 -6.68 -0.48 -12.20
CA LEU A 136 -7.34 0.68 -11.61
C LEU A 136 -8.85 0.45 -11.49
N LEU A 137 -9.49 -0.09 -12.53
CA LEU A 137 -10.93 -0.35 -12.54
C LEU A 137 -11.34 -1.48 -11.57
N THR A 138 -10.55 -2.54 -11.44
CA THR A 138 -10.94 -3.74 -10.67
C THR A 138 -10.30 -3.83 -9.28
N GLY A 139 -9.28 -3.02 -8.99
CA GLY A 139 -8.47 -3.15 -7.77
C GLY A 139 -7.62 -4.42 -7.73
N GLU A 140 -7.51 -5.16 -8.84
CA GLU A 140 -6.60 -6.31 -8.97
C GLU A 140 -5.21 -5.88 -9.46
N PHE A 141 -4.20 -6.12 -8.64
CA PHE A 141 -2.81 -5.83 -8.95
C PHE A 141 -2.13 -7.01 -9.66
N PRO A 142 -1.12 -6.76 -10.51
CA PRO A 142 -0.43 -7.78 -11.30
C PRO A 142 0.61 -8.55 -10.46
N VAL A 143 0.20 -9.07 -9.30
CA VAL A 143 1.06 -9.84 -8.40
C VAL A 143 1.29 -11.23 -8.99
N LYS A 144 2.55 -11.67 -9.04
CA LYS A 144 2.92 -13.02 -9.52
C LYS A 144 3.55 -13.91 -8.44
N ARG A 145 3.97 -13.31 -7.32
CA ARG A 145 4.64 -13.99 -6.21
C ARG A 145 4.35 -13.23 -4.92
N CYS A 146 4.36 -13.90 -3.78
CA CYS A 146 4.37 -13.23 -2.48
C CYS A 146 5.82 -13.00 -2.06
N MET A 147 6.29 -11.75 -2.07
CA MET A 147 7.60 -11.40 -1.54
C MET A 147 7.62 -11.21 -0.01
N PRO A 148 6.60 -10.62 0.65
CA PRO A 148 6.58 -10.44 2.10
C PRO A 148 6.86 -11.72 2.91
N VAL A 149 6.40 -12.89 2.45
CA VAL A 149 6.67 -14.17 3.15
C VAL A 149 8.16 -14.49 3.30
N ASN A 150 9.01 -13.91 2.45
CA ASN A 150 10.45 -14.14 2.47
C ASN A 150 11.23 -13.20 3.40
N TYR A 151 10.70 -12.01 3.72
CA TYR A 151 11.45 -10.99 4.46
C TYR A 151 10.68 -10.30 5.61
N ALA A 152 9.37 -10.52 5.75
CA ALA A 152 8.53 -9.79 6.70
C ALA A 152 7.86 -10.70 7.73
N ILE A 153 7.76 -10.19 8.96
CA ILE A 153 6.79 -10.58 9.99
C ILE A 153 6.04 -9.31 10.38
N VAL A 154 4.73 -9.41 10.52
CA VAL A 154 3.86 -8.36 11.09
C VAL A 154 3.39 -8.82 12.46
N ILE A 155 3.64 -8.03 13.49
CA ILE A 155 3.17 -8.31 14.85
C ILE A 155 1.83 -7.60 15.07
N GLN A 156 0.78 -8.37 15.33
CA GLN A 156 -0.54 -7.84 15.68
C GLN A 156 -0.55 -7.35 17.14
N PRO A 157 -1.52 -6.50 17.54
CA PRO A 157 -1.57 -5.92 18.89
C PRO A 157 -1.61 -6.94 20.05
N ASP A 158 -2.11 -8.16 19.79
CA ASP A 158 -2.16 -9.27 20.74
C ASP A 158 -0.87 -10.11 20.78
N GLY A 159 0.16 -9.73 20.01
CA GLY A 159 1.42 -10.44 19.88
C GLY A 159 1.45 -11.52 18.80
N GLN A 160 0.33 -11.78 18.12
CA GLN A 160 0.30 -12.75 17.03
C GLN A 160 1.21 -12.28 15.88
N ALA A 161 2.11 -13.15 15.43
CA ALA A 161 2.94 -12.93 14.27
C ALA A 161 2.23 -13.42 13.01
N THR A 162 2.09 -12.55 12.01
CA THR A 162 1.49 -12.86 10.70
C THR A 162 2.44 -12.44 9.57
N VAL A 163 2.12 -12.78 8.32
CA VAL A 163 2.98 -12.45 7.18
C VAL A 163 2.72 -11.06 6.60
N CYS A 164 1.48 -10.61 6.63
CA CYS A 164 1.05 -9.32 6.11
C CYS A 164 -0.28 -8.91 6.74
N SER A 165 -0.76 -7.72 6.42
CA SER A 165 -2.03 -7.20 6.92
C SER A 165 -3.27 -7.86 6.30
N GLN A 166 -3.14 -8.53 5.15
CA GLN A 166 -4.26 -9.23 4.50
C GLN A 166 -4.39 -10.70 4.89
N ILE A 167 -3.36 -11.31 5.48
CA ILE A 167 -3.36 -12.70 5.92
C ILE A 167 -3.14 -12.71 7.44
N THR A 168 -4.20 -12.43 8.19
CA THR A 168 -4.16 -12.36 9.66
C THR A 168 -4.79 -13.57 10.33
N GLY A 169 -5.62 -14.35 9.61
CA GLY A 169 -6.24 -15.57 10.13
C GLY A 169 -5.27 -16.77 10.21
N TYR A 170 -4.04 -16.63 9.69
CA TYR A 170 -2.99 -17.64 9.79
C TYR A 170 -1.84 -17.14 10.67
N SER A 171 -1.73 -17.73 11.87
CA SER A 171 -0.68 -17.43 12.84
C SER A 171 0.64 -18.09 12.47
N LEU A 172 1.74 -17.34 12.53
CA LEU A 172 3.10 -17.87 12.48
C LEU A 172 3.62 -18.25 13.88
N GLY A 173 2.92 -17.83 14.94
CA GLY A 173 3.30 -17.94 16.35
C GLY A 173 2.92 -16.67 17.12
N ASN A 174 3.22 -16.60 18.41
CA ASN A 174 3.01 -15.40 19.24
C ASN A 174 4.31 -14.97 19.90
N VAL A 175 4.68 -13.69 19.79
CA VAL A 175 5.93 -13.16 20.36
C VAL A 175 5.95 -13.12 21.90
N ARG A 176 4.79 -13.35 22.54
CA ARG A 176 4.67 -13.52 23.99
C ARG A 176 5.13 -14.91 24.45
N GLU A 177 5.19 -15.88 23.54
CA GLU A 177 5.47 -17.29 23.84
C GLU A 177 6.77 -17.78 23.20
N SER A 178 7.16 -17.20 22.07
CA SER A 178 8.33 -17.62 21.29
C SER A 178 9.11 -16.42 20.78
N SER A 179 10.43 -16.56 20.64
CA SER A 179 11.27 -15.54 20.02
C SER A 179 10.95 -15.37 18.53
N ILE A 180 11.26 -14.19 17.98
CA ILE A 180 11.09 -13.90 16.54
C ILE A 180 11.86 -14.90 15.68
N GLU A 181 13.04 -15.35 16.10
CA GLU A 181 13.82 -16.36 15.36
C GLU A 181 13.10 -17.71 15.32
N GLN A 182 12.54 -18.17 16.44
CA GLN A 182 11.78 -19.42 16.50
C GLN A 182 10.54 -19.34 15.60
N ILE A 183 9.82 -18.22 15.62
CA ILE A 183 8.68 -17.95 14.73
C ILE A 183 9.12 -17.96 13.26
N TRP A 184 10.24 -17.31 12.95
CA TRP A 184 10.77 -17.22 11.59
C TRP A 184 11.20 -18.56 11.00
N ARG A 185 11.80 -19.44 11.81
CA ARG A 185 12.21 -20.79 11.42
C ARG A 185 11.09 -21.84 11.61
N GLY A 186 9.98 -21.42 12.20
CA GLY A 186 8.84 -22.26 12.58
C GLY A 186 8.16 -22.93 11.39
N GLU A 187 7.46 -24.03 11.70
CA GLU A 187 6.78 -24.86 10.70
C GLU A 187 5.61 -24.12 10.03
N ALA A 188 4.83 -23.35 10.79
CA ALA A 188 3.72 -22.56 10.24
C ALA A 188 4.18 -21.61 9.11
N ARG A 189 5.31 -20.92 9.29
CA ARG A 189 5.87 -20.07 8.23
C ARG A 189 6.34 -20.87 7.03
N ARG A 190 6.97 -22.03 7.23
CA ARG A 190 7.40 -22.92 6.14
C ARG A 190 6.21 -23.38 5.29
N GLN A 191 5.13 -23.83 5.94
CA GLN A 191 3.91 -24.25 5.27
C GLN A 191 3.26 -23.10 4.50
N LEU A 192 3.16 -21.91 5.10
CA LEU A 192 2.61 -20.74 4.42
C LEU A 192 3.45 -20.34 3.20
N ARG A 193 4.78 -20.38 3.32
CA ARG A 193 5.70 -20.08 2.22
C ARG A 193 5.56 -21.08 1.08
N GLU A 194 5.47 -22.36 1.38
CA GLU A 194 5.24 -23.41 0.38
C GLU A 194 3.87 -23.27 -0.29
N ARG A 195 2.84 -22.99 0.49
CA ARG A 195 1.49 -22.74 -0.03
C ARG A 195 1.48 -21.58 -1.02
N LEU A 196 2.11 -20.45 -0.65
CA LEU A 196 2.16 -19.23 -1.45
C LEU A 196 3.09 -19.31 -2.66
N SER A 197 4.10 -20.18 -2.64
CA SER A 197 4.98 -20.40 -3.80
C SER A 197 4.28 -21.20 -4.90
N ARG A 198 3.36 -22.10 -4.53
CA ARG A 198 2.55 -22.89 -5.48
C ARG A 198 1.34 -22.12 -6.00
N ARG A 199 0.59 -21.48 -5.10
CA ARG A 199 -0.63 -20.75 -5.45
C ARG A 199 -0.86 -19.62 -4.46
N MET A 200 -1.12 -18.41 -4.94
CA MET A 200 -1.52 -17.33 -4.03
C MET A 200 -2.99 -17.45 -3.61
N PHE A 201 -3.36 -16.89 -2.46
CA PHE A 201 -4.76 -16.79 -2.07
C PHE A 201 -5.51 -15.79 -2.96
N PRO A 202 -6.82 -15.93 -3.15
CA PRO A 202 -7.63 -14.97 -3.88
C PRO A 202 -7.41 -13.52 -3.43
N VAL A 203 -7.34 -13.26 -2.11
CA VAL A 203 -7.10 -11.91 -1.55
C VAL A 203 -5.76 -11.29 -2.00
N CYS A 204 -4.76 -12.11 -2.35
CA CYS A 204 -3.45 -11.62 -2.78
C CYS A 204 -3.49 -10.88 -4.12
N ARG A 205 -4.58 -11.00 -4.90
CA ARG A 205 -4.76 -10.17 -6.10
C ARG A 205 -4.96 -8.70 -5.75
N ASN A 206 -5.45 -8.40 -4.55
CA ASN A 206 -5.60 -7.04 -4.04
C ASN A 206 -4.44 -6.66 -3.11
N CYS A 207 -3.24 -7.21 -3.32
CA CYS A 207 -2.09 -6.99 -2.42
C CYS A 207 -1.67 -5.52 -2.31
N CYS A 208 -1.73 -4.96 -1.11
CA CYS A 208 -1.22 -3.62 -0.82
C CYS A 208 0.30 -3.50 -1.03
N ALA A 209 1.05 -4.60 -0.91
CA ALA A 209 2.49 -4.67 -1.07
C ALA A 209 2.93 -5.12 -2.49
N PHE A 210 2.07 -4.98 -3.51
CA PHE A 210 2.35 -5.48 -4.85
C PHE A 210 3.66 -4.95 -5.45
N SER A 211 4.05 -3.71 -5.10
CA SER A 211 5.28 -3.06 -5.56
C SER A 211 6.53 -3.89 -5.22
N SER A 212 6.60 -4.41 -4.00
CA SER A 212 7.69 -5.30 -3.56
C SER A 212 7.65 -6.67 -4.23
N SER A 213 6.53 -7.04 -4.85
CA SER A 213 6.26 -8.35 -5.43
C SER A 213 6.41 -8.40 -6.96
N LEU A 214 6.81 -7.29 -7.59
CA LEU A 214 7.06 -7.22 -9.02
C LEU A 214 8.22 -8.16 -9.43
N THR A 215 8.10 -8.75 -10.62
CA THR A 215 9.18 -9.54 -11.23
C THR A 215 10.18 -8.64 -11.95
N MET A 216 11.36 -9.17 -12.28
CA MET A 216 12.36 -8.44 -13.07
C MET A 216 11.80 -7.97 -14.41
N GLY A 217 11.00 -8.81 -15.09
CA GLY A 217 10.34 -8.44 -16.33
C GLY A 217 9.31 -7.31 -16.16
N GLN A 218 8.59 -7.28 -15.03
CA GLN A 218 7.67 -6.17 -14.71
C GLN A 218 8.42 -4.87 -14.43
N MET A 219 9.53 -4.93 -13.68
CA MET A 219 10.39 -3.77 -13.44
C MET A 219 11.01 -3.24 -14.73
N PHE A 220 11.46 -4.13 -15.63
CA PHE A 220 11.96 -3.74 -16.94
C PHE A 220 10.88 -3.05 -17.80
N ARG A 221 9.64 -3.54 -17.78
CA ARG A 221 8.51 -2.87 -18.45
C ARG A 221 8.27 -1.45 -17.91
N ILE A 222 8.30 -1.27 -16.58
CA ILE A 222 8.17 0.04 -15.94
C ILE A 222 9.31 0.98 -16.38
N ALA A 223 10.55 0.49 -16.40
CA ALA A 223 11.71 1.26 -16.83
C ALA A 223 11.59 1.74 -18.30
N LEU A 224 10.89 0.96 -19.15
CA LEU A 224 10.55 1.33 -20.52
C LEU A 224 9.30 2.23 -20.64
N GLY A 225 8.76 2.74 -19.52
CA GLY A 225 7.54 3.55 -19.51
C GLY A 225 6.26 2.78 -19.87
N ARG A 226 6.31 1.43 -19.88
CA ARG A 226 5.17 0.60 -20.26
C ARG A 226 4.26 0.33 -19.06
N ARG A 227 2.99 0.08 -19.35
CA ARG A 227 2.02 -0.38 -18.34
C ARG A 227 2.29 -1.85 -17.97
N LEU A 228 2.04 -2.17 -16.71
CA LEU A 228 2.18 -3.52 -16.14
C LEU A 228 1.12 -4.49 -16.65
#